data_AF-A0A318LQ03-F1
#
_entry.id   AF-A0A318LQ03-F1
#
_cell.length_a   1.000
_cell.length_b   1.000
_cell.length_c   1.000
_cell.angle_alpha   90.00
_cell.angle_beta   90.00
_cell.angle_gamma   90.00
#
_symmetry.space_group_name_H-M   'P 1'
#
loop_
_entity.id
_entity.type
_entity.pdbx_description
1 polymer ?
#
loop_
_entity_poly.entity_id
_entity_poly.type
_entity_poly.pdbx_seq_one_letter_code
_entity_poly.pdbx_strand_id
1 'polypeptide(L)'
;MENEWRPGNDAERAMAAALDTGDGARYAELLLRTPLLLPVLPAHDTPEWAALTRRIPLSHEHIVVYTSEETLSRCLGGLALGHRTTDLASLRDGWREPAYHLAVNPGSPIAVSLPVGSVAALREGREEIVPAALLADAVAQRCVGLLRRDCLEELGAGGTPGSDVPAGALQAELWDAADRQDADAFLLRLLGSTVILPTERRVAGAELLGEPGFPWRTVGPEDSPLVPVFSSVAGLEATGGSGQHHIGVPFVELLANWPGPDHTLCFDPGTRTELMLPGDVLLDLFAGLSAPEEP
;
A
#
# COMPACT_ATOMS: atom_id res chain seq x y z
N MET A 1 12.53 17.51 -2.78
CA MET A 1 13.88 16.99 -2.45
C MET A 1 13.67 15.83 -1.50
N GLU A 2 13.74 14.61 -2.00
CA GLU A 2 13.61 13.40 -1.18
C GLU A 2 14.70 13.38 -0.12
N ASN A 3 14.29 13.18 1.13
CA ASN A 3 15.18 13.08 2.27
C ASN A 3 15.91 11.73 2.19
N GLU A 4 16.98 11.68 1.39
CA GLU A 4 17.80 10.48 1.16
C GLU A 4 18.21 9.89 2.51
N TRP A 5 17.71 8.69 2.82
CA TRP A 5 17.98 8.03 4.08
C TRP A 5 19.48 7.80 4.25
N ARG A 6 19.99 8.05 5.47
CA ARG A 6 21.38 7.78 5.82
C ARG A 6 21.46 6.86 7.04
N PRO A 7 22.35 5.86 7.02
CA PRO A 7 22.62 5.00 8.16
C PRO A 7 23.10 5.80 9.38
N GLY A 8 22.50 5.56 10.55
CA GLY A 8 22.84 6.27 11.80
C GLY A 8 24.15 5.81 12.45
N ASN A 9 24.70 4.66 12.05
CA ASN A 9 26.00 4.17 12.51
C ASN A 9 26.66 3.19 11.52
N ASP A 10 27.85 2.68 11.87
CA ASP A 10 28.56 1.68 11.07
C ASP A 10 27.80 0.35 10.94
N ALA A 11 27.04 -0.04 11.97
CA ALA A 11 26.26 -1.27 11.94
C ALA A 11 25.14 -1.19 10.88
N GLU A 12 24.40 -0.08 10.83
CA GLU A 12 23.38 0.17 9.82
C GLU A 12 23.95 0.25 8.40
N ARG A 13 25.14 0.86 8.23
CA ARG A 13 25.86 0.84 6.94
C ARG A 13 26.15 -0.59 6.48
N ALA A 14 26.67 -1.41 7.40
CA ALA A 14 27.00 -2.80 7.10
C ALA A 14 25.76 -3.66 6.85
N MET A 15 24.66 -3.38 7.57
CA MET A 15 23.37 -4.06 7.37
C MET A 15 22.75 -3.69 6.02
N ALA A 16 22.80 -2.42 5.62
CA ALA A 16 22.36 -1.98 4.30
C ALA A 16 23.12 -2.72 3.19
N ALA A 17 24.46 -2.75 3.27
CA ALA A 17 25.29 -3.45 2.30
C ALA A 17 24.99 -4.96 2.24
N ALA A 18 24.69 -5.59 3.38
CA ALA A 18 24.32 -7.00 3.42
C ALA A 18 22.95 -7.25 2.76
N LEU A 19 21.97 -6.37 2.95
CA LEU A 19 20.66 -6.46 2.28
C LEU A 19 20.79 -6.25 0.77
N ASP A 20 21.58 -5.28 0.33
CA ASP A 20 21.82 -5.00 -1.09
C ASP A 20 22.42 -6.21 -1.83
N THR A 21 23.25 -7.01 -1.15
CA THR A 21 23.84 -8.24 -1.71
C THR A 21 23.05 -9.51 -1.39
N GLY A 22 21.93 -9.42 -0.67
CA GLY A 22 21.15 -10.58 -0.21
C GLY A 22 21.89 -11.48 0.80
N ASP A 23 22.92 -10.98 1.47
CA ASP A 23 23.74 -11.75 2.43
C ASP A 23 23.08 -11.81 3.82
N GLY A 24 22.10 -12.70 3.93
CA GLY A 24 21.38 -12.94 5.19
C GLY A 24 22.28 -13.44 6.32
N ALA A 25 23.38 -14.14 6.00
CA ALA A 25 24.30 -14.63 7.01
C ALA A 25 25.10 -13.50 7.64
N ARG A 26 25.60 -12.57 6.81
CA ARG A 26 26.26 -11.35 7.26
C ARG A 26 25.30 -10.45 8.04
N TYR A 27 24.07 -10.29 7.58
CA TYR A 27 23.06 -9.51 8.30
C TYR A 27 22.79 -10.11 9.69
N ALA A 28 22.59 -11.42 9.79
CA ALA A 28 22.36 -12.10 11.07
C ALA A 28 23.56 -11.96 12.02
N GLU A 29 24.79 -12.04 11.51
CA GLU A 29 26.00 -11.79 12.30
C GLU A 29 26.02 -10.35 12.86
N LEU A 30 25.72 -9.36 12.03
CA LEU A 30 25.65 -7.96 12.43
C LEU A 30 24.56 -7.75 13.50
N LEU A 31 23.38 -8.34 13.30
CA LEU A 31 22.26 -8.22 14.23
C LEU A 31 22.57 -8.82 15.61
N LEU A 32 23.27 -9.97 15.64
CA LEU A 32 23.68 -10.63 16.89
C LEU A 32 24.70 -9.82 17.71
N ARG A 33 25.48 -8.94 17.06
CA ARG A 33 26.58 -8.20 17.69
C ARG A 33 26.24 -6.73 17.95
N THR A 34 25.18 -6.22 17.35
CA THR A 34 24.78 -4.82 17.44
C THR A 34 23.87 -4.63 18.66
N PRO A 35 24.15 -3.64 19.53
CA PRO A 35 23.20 -3.24 20.56
C PRO A 35 21.88 -2.82 19.95
N LEU A 36 20.78 -3.35 20.46
CA LEU A 36 19.42 -3.06 20.01
C LEU A 36 18.78 -2.05 20.95
N LEU A 37 18.03 -1.12 20.38
CA LEU A 37 17.24 -0.12 21.09
C LEU A 37 15.78 -0.54 21.02
N LEU A 38 15.24 -0.90 22.17
CA LEU A 38 13.83 -1.23 22.35
C LEU A 38 13.07 0.05 22.74
N PRO A 39 12.29 0.66 21.85
CA PRO A 39 11.52 1.86 22.17
C PRO A 39 10.44 1.55 23.21
N VAL A 40 10.17 2.52 24.09
CA VAL A 40 8.99 2.52 24.95
C VAL A 40 7.84 3.12 24.14
N LEU A 41 6.98 2.24 23.63
CA LEU A 41 5.84 2.60 22.80
C LEU A 41 4.67 3.13 23.66
N PRO A 42 3.81 4.00 23.11
CA PRO A 42 2.60 4.45 23.79
C PRO A 42 1.66 3.27 24.05
N ALA A 43 0.78 3.41 25.05
CA ALA A 43 -0.20 2.38 25.36
C ALA A 43 -1.17 2.16 24.20
N HIS A 44 -1.66 0.93 24.05
CA HIS A 44 -2.74 0.61 23.12
C HIS A 44 -3.97 1.51 23.38
N ASP A 45 -4.74 1.79 22.33
CA ASP A 45 -5.95 2.63 22.35
C ASP A 45 -5.73 4.14 22.64
N THR A 46 -4.50 4.63 22.49
CA THR A 46 -4.19 6.06 22.55
C THR A 46 -4.12 6.70 21.16
N PRO A 47 -4.38 8.02 21.02
CA PRO A 47 -4.16 8.73 19.75
C PRO A 47 -2.73 8.60 19.22
N GLU A 48 -1.75 8.55 20.13
CA GLU A 48 -0.34 8.33 19.82
C GLU A 48 -0.09 6.93 19.25
N TRP A 49 -0.77 5.91 19.76
CA TRP A 49 -0.75 4.56 19.18
C TRP A 49 -1.34 4.54 17.78
N ALA A 50 -2.46 5.23 17.54
CA ALA A 50 -3.04 5.35 16.20
C ALA A 50 -2.11 6.10 15.22
N ALA A 51 -1.39 7.12 15.69
CA ALA A 51 -0.38 7.81 14.88
C ALA A 51 0.84 6.93 14.58
N LEU A 52 1.24 6.07 15.52
CA LEU A 52 2.33 5.12 15.35
C LEU A 52 2.01 4.06 14.29
N THR A 53 0.84 3.43 14.36
CA THR A 53 0.45 2.37 13.41
C THR A 53 0.29 2.87 11.98
N ARG A 54 -0.09 4.14 11.79
CA ARG A 54 -0.07 4.81 10.49
C ARG A 54 1.33 5.03 9.93
N ARG A 55 2.30 5.31 10.81
CA ARG A 55 3.70 5.57 10.42
C ARG A 55 4.45 4.29 10.09
N ILE A 56 4.18 3.25 10.88
CA ILE A 56 4.86 1.97 10.78
C ILE A 56 3.78 0.87 10.80
N PRO A 57 3.30 0.45 9.63
CA PRO A 57 2.35 -0.64 9.55
C PRO A 57 3.05 -1.95 9.93
N LEU A 58 2.92 -2.34 11.19
CA LEU A 58 3.35 -3.64 11.68
C LEU A 58 2.16 -4.59 11.60
N SER A 59 2.26 -5.62 10.76
CA SER A 59 1.28 -6.70 10.69
C SER A 59 1.70 -7.79 11.67
N HIS A 60 0.84 -8.41 12.48
CA HIS A 60 1.14 -9.41 13.55
C HIS A 60 1.74 -8.84 14.86
N GLU A 61 1.84 -9.71 15.88
CA GLU A 61 2.53 -9.41 17.14
C GLU A 61 4.05 -9.26 16.94
N HIS A 62 4.53 -8.02 17.03
CA HIS A 62 5.90 -7.63 16.70
C HIS A 62 6.64 -7.04 17.88
N ILE A 63 7.95 -7.25 17.87
CA ILE A 63 8.86 -6.55 18.75
C ILE A 63 9.72 -5.63 17.91
N VAL A 64 9.51 -4.35 18.12
CA VAL A 64 10.19 -3.28 17.39
C VAL A 64 11.55 -3.05 18.03
N VAL A 65 12.61 -3.09 17.23
CA VAL A 65 13.95 -2.72 17.67
C VAL A 65 14.61 -1.82 16.64
N TYR A 66 15.44 -0.91 17.12
CA TYR A 66 16.28 -0.06 16.29
C TYR A 66 17.75 -0.31 16.56
N THR A 67 18.60 -0.13 15.56
CA THR A 67 20.05 -0.29 15.69
C THR A 67 20.79 1.02 15.90
N SER A 68 20.09 2.17 15.81
CA SER A 68 20.62 3.49 16.15
C SER A 68 19.54 4.42 16.72
N GLU A 69 19.96 5.34 17.59
CA GLU A 69 19.07 6.37 18.14
C GLU A 69 18.61 7.33 17.05
N GLU A 70 19.45 7.56 16.03
CA GLU A 70 19.12 8.42 14.90
C GLU A 70 17.97 7.85 14.06
N THR A 71 18.04 6.56 13.71
CA THR A 71 16.96 5.88 12.98
C THR A 71 15.71 5.75 13.86
N LEU A 72 15.84 5.45 15.15
CA LEU A 72 14.72 5.44 16.09
C LEU A 72 14.01 6.80 16.13
N SER A 73 14.76 7.88 16.34
CA SER A 73 14.21 9.24 16.42
C SER A 73 13.62 9.70 15.08
N ARG A 74 14.18 9.27 13.95
CA ARG A 74 13.65 9.60 12.62
C ARG A 74 12.33 8.89 12.33
N CYS A 75 12.25 7.60 12.64
CA CYS A 75 11.07 6.79 12.34
C CYS A 75 9.93 7.04 13.33
N LEU A 76 10.23 7.15 14.64
CA LEU A 76 9.21 7.32 15.68
C LEU A 76 8.97 8.78 16.07
N GLY A 77 9.96 9.66 15.88
CA GLY A 77 9.86 11.05 16.35
C GLY A 77 9.53 11.12 17.85
N GLY A 78 8.56 11.97 18.20
CA GLY A 78 8.06 12.12 19.58
C GLY A 78 7.10 11.00 20.03
N LEU A 79 6.83 9.98 19.20
CA LEU A 79 5.97 8.85 19.59
C LEU A 79 6.67 7.86 20.52
N ALA A 80 8.01 7.83 20.52
CA ALA A 80 8.77 7.05 21.49
C ALA A 80 8.90 7.83 22.80
N LEU A 81 8.41 7.26 23.90
CA LEU A 81 8.53 7.86 25.24
C LEU A 81 9.94 7.68 25.84
N GLY A 82 10.80 6.94 25.15
CA GLY A 82 12.17 6.62 25.53
C GLY A 82 12.62 5.34 24.82
N HIS A 83 13.82 4.87 25.14
CA HIS A 83 14.31 3.57 24.67
C HIS A 83 15.14 2.87 25.75
N ARG A 84 15.22 1.54 25.65
CA ARG A 84 16.08 0.69 26.46
C ARG A 84 17.07 -0.02 25.56
N THR A 85 18.35 0.03 25.91
CA THR A 85 19.38 -0.73 25.19
C THR A 85 19.36 -2.19 25.65
N THR A 86 19.41 -3.11 24.70
CA THR A 86 19.36 -4.57 24.89
C THR A 86 20.18 -5.25 23.79
N ASP A 87 20.22 -6.58 23.81
CA ASP A 87 20.80 -7.39 22.73
C ASP A 87 19.85 -8.54 22.41
N LEU A 88 20.08 -9.21 21.28
CA LEU A 88 19.17 -10.25 20.82
C LEU A 88 19.11 -11.45 21.80
N ALA A 89 20.18 -11.74 22.52
CA ALA A 89 20.22 -12.84 23.48
C ALA A 89 19.34 -12.54 24.71
N SER A 90 19.49 -11.35 25.29
CA SER A 90 18.71 -10.85 26.42
C SER A 90 17.23 -10.73 26.08
N LEU A 91 16.94 -10.30 24.86
CA LEU A 91 15.59 -10.28 24.33
C LEU A 91 14.98 -11.69 24.28
N ARG A 92 15.72 -12.68 23.75
CA ARG A 92 15.27 -14.08 23.69
C ARG A 92 15.00 -14.69 25.07
N ASP A 93 15.83 -14.38 26.06
CA ASP A 93 15.67 -14.90 27.43
C ASP A 93 14.44 -14.34 28.15
N GLY A 94 13.99 -13.14 27.76
CA GLY A 94 12.81 -12.48 28.33
C GLY A 94 11.47 -12.90 27.71
N TRP A 95 11.48 -13.65 26.60
CA TRP A 95 10.28 -13.96 25.83
C TRP A 95 9.72 -15.34 26.12
N ARG A 96 8.41 -15.39 26.43
CA ARG A 96 7.72 -16.63 26.82
C ARG A 96 7.00 -17.33 25.67
N GLU A 97 6.84 -16.71 24.49
CA GLU A 97 6.10 -17.32 23.37
C GLU A 97 6.89 -17.31 22.04
N PRO A 98 6.86 -18.42 21.26
CA PRO A 98 7.62 -18.54 20.01
C PRO A 98 7.06 -17.77 18.80
N ALA A 99 5.89 -17.13 18.92
CA ALA A 99 5.14 -16.59 17.78
C ALA A 99 5.48 -15.13 17.40
N TYR A 100 6.28 -14.42 18.21
CA TYR A 100 6.61 -13.01 17.96
C TYR A 100 7.61 -12.84 16.81
N HIS A 101 7.35 -11.85 15.96
CA HIS A 101 8.29 -11.38 14.93
C HIS A 101 9.17 -10.25 15.48
N LEU A 102 10.44 -10.23 15.06
CA LEU A 102 11.34 -9.12 15.30
C LEU A 102 11.29 -8.16 14.11
N ALA A 103 10.79 -6.94 14.33
CA ALA A 103 10.89 -5.84 13.37
C ALA A 103 12.14 -5.01 13.67
N VAL A 104 13.17 -5.15 12.82
CA VAL A 104 14.42 -4.39 12.92
C VAL A 104 14.32 -3.15 12.05
N ASN A 105 14.59 -1.98 12.63
CA ASN A 105 14.55 -0.66 11.98
C ASN A 105 13.29 -0.40 11.13
N PRO A 106 12.08 -0.69 11.64
CA PRO A 106 10.89 -0.52 10.83
C PRO A 106 10.64 0.96 10.52
N GLY A 107 10.14 1.22 9.31
CA GLY A 107 10.04 2.57 8.76
C GLY A 107 11.35 3.12 8.18
N SER A 108 12.34 2.25 7.90
CA SER A 108 13.59 2.61 7.21
C SER A 108 13.86 1.68 6.01
N PRO A 109 14.74 2.07 5.06
CA PRO A 109 15.10 1.22 3.92
C PRO A 109 15.77 -0.12 4.30
N ILE A 110 16.37 -0.20 5.50
CA ILE A 110 16.96 -1.43 6.03
C ILE A 110 16.01 -2.19 6.96
N ALA A 111 14.70 -1.91 6.87
CA ALA A 111 13.71 -2.60 7.66
C ALA A 111 13.66 -4.08 7.30
N VAL A 112 13.65 -4.95 8.31
CA VAL A 112 13.45 -6.40 8.15
C VAL A 112 12.48 -6.88 9.21
N SER A 113 11.51 -7.71 8.84
CA SER A 113 10.67 -8.46 9.77
C SER A 113 10.96 -9.94 9.62
N LEU A 114 11.30 -10.60 10.73
CA LEU A 114 11.57 -12.03 10.73
C LEU A 114 11.16 -12.69 12.05
N PRO A 115 10.79 -13.99 12.02
CA PRO A 115 10.69 -14.77 13.25
C PRO A 115 12.03 -14.77 13.99
N VAL A 116 11.99 -14.62 15.31
CA VAL A 116 13.23 -14.59 16.13
C VAL A 116 14.07 -15.87 15.95
N GLY A 117 13.42 -17.02 15.76
CA GLY A 117 14.08 -18.29 15.49
C GLY A 117 14.86 -18.32 14.17
N SER A 118 14.47 -17.51 13.19
CA SER A 118 15.10 -17.45 11.87
C SER A 118 16.48 -16.81 11.89
N VAL A 119 16.85 -16.03 12.92
CA VAL A 119 18.19 -15.41 12.98
C VAL A 119 19.32 -16.45 12.93
N ALA A 120 19.14 -17.60 13.58
CA ALA A 120 20.11 -18.70 13.51
C ALA A 120 20.11 -19.36 12.13
N ALA A 121 18.95 -19.52 11.50
CA ALA A 121 18.80 -20.09 10.17
C ALA A 121 19.44 -19.20 9.09
N LEU A 122 19.25 -17.88 9.16
CA LEU A 122 19.89 -16.89 8.31
C LEU A 122 21.42 -16.97 8.43
N ARG A 123 21.95 -17.03 9.65
CA ARG A 123 23.40 -17.15 9.90
C ARG A 123 24.00 -18.42 9.28
N GLU A 124 23.23 -19.50 9.26
CA GLU A 124 23.62 -20.79 8.67
C GLU A 124 23.34 -20.86 7.15
N GLY A 125 22.77 -19.81 6.55
CA GLY A 125 22.39 -19.77 5.14
C GLY A 125 21.24 -20.69 4.77
N ARG A 126 20.43 -21.12 5.76
CA ARG A 126 19.26 -21.99 5.55
C ARG A 126 18.00 -21.22 5.17
N GLU A 127 17.98 -19.92 5.43
CA GLU A 127 16.91 -18.99 5.05
C GLU A 127 17.52 -17.79 4.34
N GLU A 128 16.73 -17.18 3.47
CA GLU A 128 17.09 -15.94 2.78
C GLU A 128 16.52 -14.74 3.55
N ILE A 129 17.27 -13.65 3.57
CA ILE A 129 16.78 -12.42 4.18
C ILE A 129 15.90 -11.66 3.19
N VAL A 130 14.69 -11.31 3.62
CA VAL A 130 13.76 -10.53 2.80
C VAL A 130 13.55 -9.17 3.47
N PRO A 131 13.96 -8.05 2.83
CA PRO A 131 13.63 -6.71 3.28
C PRO A 131 12.12 -6.53 3.47
N ALA A 132 11.73 -5.81 4.52
CA ALA A 132 10.32 -5.57 4.85
C ALA A 132 9.59 -4.82 3.73
N ALA A 133 10.27 -3.92 3.01
CA ALA A 133 9.70 -3.22 1.86
C ALA A 133 9.31 -4.20 0.74
N LEU A 134 10.18 -5.16 0.41
CA LEU A 134 9.87 -6.19 -0.60
C LEU A 134 8.74 -7.12 -0.15
N LEU A 135 8.66 -7.44 1.15
CA LEU A 135 7.54 -8.20 1.70
C LEU A 135 6.24 -7.41 1.63
N ALA A 136 6.25 -6.12 2.00
CA ALA A 136 5.10 -5.25 1.94
C ALA A 136 4.58 -5.11 0.51
N ASP A 137 5.48 -4.89 -0.46
CA ASP A 137 5.13 -4.84 -1.89
C ASP A 137 4.51 -6.15 -2.36
N ALA A 138 5.10 -7.30 -1.99
CA ALA A 138 4.57 -8.61 -2.37
C ALA A 138 3.17 -8.87 -1.75
N VAL A 139 2.96 -8.48 -0.50
CA VAL A 139 1.65 -8.58 0.17
C VAL A 139 0.64 -7.65 -0.50
N ALA A 140 1.02 -6.39 -0.76
CA ALA A 140 0.16 -5.42 -1.45
C ALA A 140 -0.23 -5.93 -2.84
N GLN A 141 0.73 -6.42 -3.63
CA GLN A 141 0.48 -7.02 -4.95
C GLN A 141 -0.48 -8.22 -4.86
N ARG A 142 -0.36 -9.04 -3.81
CA ARG A 142 -1.29 -10.17 -3.57
C ARG A 142 -2.68 -9.69 -3.21
N CYS A 143 -2.81 -8.70 -2.33
CA CYS A 143 -4.10 -8.09 -1.97
C CYS A 143 -4.79 -7.50 -3.19
N VAL A 144 -4.07 -6.70 -3.99
CA VAL A 144 -4.55 -6.17 -5.28
C VAL A 144 -5.02 -7.30 -6.20
N GLY A 145 -4.27 -8.40 -6.29
CA GLY A 145 -4.66 -9.57 -7.07
C GLY A 145 -5.95 -10.26 -6.59
N LEU A 146 -6.20 -10.31 -5.28
CA LEU A 146 -7.44 -10.84 -4.72
C LEU A 146 -8.62 -9.91 -5.02
N LEU A 147 -8.47 -8.62 -4.73
CA LEU A 147 -9.50 -7.61 -5.02
C LEU A 147 -9.86 -7.57 -6.51
N ARG A 148 -8.86 -7.69 -7.39
CA ARG A 148 -9.06 -7.78 -8.84
C ARG A 148 -9.94 -8.95 -9.20
N ARG A 149 -9.63 -10.13 -8.68
CA ARG A 149 -10.39 -11.35 -8.98
C ARG A 149 -11.83 -11.18 -8.52
N ASP A 150 -12.03 -10.73 -7.28
CA ASP A 150 -13.36 -10.57 -6.71
C ASP A 150 -14.18 -9.53 -7.51
N CYS A 151 -13.54 -8.42 -7.91
CA CYS A 151 -14.14 -7.42 -8.80
C CYS A 151 -14.54 -8.01 -10.17
N LEU A 152 -13.64 -8.72 -10.83
CA LEU A 152 -13.88 -9.33 -12.15
C LEU A 152 -14.95 -10.43 -12.11
N GLU A 153 -14.96 -11.24 -11.06
CA GLU A 153 -15.96 -12.31 -10.87
C GLU A 153 -17.37 -11.73 -10.75
N GLU A 154 -17.57 -10.73 -9.88
CA GLU A 154 -18.89 -10.10 -9.68
C GLU A 154 -19.34 -9.20 -10.83
N LEU A 155 -18.38 -8.67 -11.61
CA LEU A 155 -18.71 -7.97 -12.86
C LEU A 155 -19.17 -8.93 -13.96
N GLY A 156 -18.86 -10.23 -13.87
CA GLY A 156 -19.25 -11.24 -14.87
C GLY A 156 -18.14 -11.63 -15.85
N ALA A 157 -16.89 -11.23 -15.60
CA ALA A 157 -15.73 -11.49 -16.46
C ALA A 157 -15.12 -12.89 -16.29
N GLY A 158 -15.58 -13.68 -15.31
CA GLY A 158 -14.99 -14.98 -14.98
C GLY A 158 -13.51 -14.92 -14.58
N GLY A 159 -13.03 -13.74 -14.17
CA GLY A 159 -11.65 -13.51 -13.71
C GLY A 159 -10.59 -13.38 -14.80
N THR A 160 -10.93 -13.30 -16.09
CA THR A 160 -9.91 -13.10 -17.14
C THR A 160 -9.41 -11.65 -17.16
N PRO A 161 -8.08 -11.42 -17.19
CA PRO A 161 -7.51 -10.10 -17.36
C PRO A 161 -7.96 -9.45 -18.68
N GLY A 162 -7.90 -8.14 -18.73
CA GLY A 162 -8.28 -7.32 -19.86
C GLY A 162 -7.46 -7.60 -21.12
N SER A 163 -7.95 -7.10 -22.25
CA SER A 163 -7.33 -7.28 -23.57
C SER A 163 -5.92 -6.66 -23.68
N ASP A 164 -5.07 -7.26 -24.51
CA ASP A 164 -3.78 -6.70 -24.95
C ASP A 164 -3.94 -5.52 -25.95
N VAL A 165 -5.18 -5.11 -26.24
CA VAL A 165 -5.48 -3.94 -27.07
C VAL A 165 -6.26 -2.93 -26.23
N PRO A 166 -5.87 -1.64 -26.22
CA PRO A 166 -6.63 -0.60 -25.52
C PRO A 166 -8.07 -0.51 -26.03
N ALA A 167 -9.03 -0.46 -25.11
CA ALA A 167 -10.46 -0.36 -25.41
C ALA A 167 -10.92 1.05 -25.81
N GLY A 168 -10.01 2.04 -25.82
CA GLY A 168 -10.31 3.41 -26.22
C GLY A 168 -9.12 4.35 -26.14
N ALA A 169 -9.34 5.61 -26.54
CA ALA A 169 -8.30 6.64 -26.60
C ALA A 169 -7.70 6.96 -25.22
N LEU A 170 -8.54 7.14 -24.19
CA LEU A 170 -8.08 7.36 -22.82
C LEU A 170 -7.16 6.24 -22.36
N GLN A 171 -7.56 4.98 -22.54
CA GLN A 171 -6.74 3.85 -22.15
C GLN A 171 -5.42 3.78 -22.93
N ALA A 172 -5.43 4.05 -24.24
CA ALA A 172 -4.22 4.07 -25.05
C ALA A 172 -3.22 5.16 -24.59
N GLU A 173 -3.72 6.34 -24.22
CA GLU A 173 -2.88 7.42 -23.68
C GLU A 173 -2.31 7.06 -22.31
N LEU A 174 -3.09 6.39 -21.45
CA LEU A 174 -2.61 5.88 -20.17
C LEU A 174 -1.57 4.75 -20.33
N TRP A 175 -1.69 3.92 -21.38
CA TRP A 175 -0.66 2.92 -21.73
C TRP A 175 0.65 3.59 -22.10
N ASP A 176 0.60 4.62 -22.94
CA ASP A 176 1.78 5.37 -23.37
C ASP A 176 2.48 6.07 -22.19
N ALA A 177 1.71 6.62 -21.24
CA ALA A 177 2.27 7.14 -19.99
C ALA A 177 2.92 6.02 -19.14
N ALA A 178 2.27 4.86 -19.00
CA ALA A 178 2.80 3.72 -18.27
C ALA A 178 4.07 3.13 -18.92
N ASP A 179 4.12 3.05 -20.26
CA ASP A 179 5.29 2.62 -21.04
C ASP A 179 6.50 3.53 -20.80
N ARG A 180 6.27 4.84 -20.65
CA ARG A 180 7.29 5.82 -20.28
C ARG A 180 7.61 5.85 -18.79
N GLN A 181 6.91 5.07 -17.97
CA GLN A 181 6.95 5.13 -16.50
C GLN A 181 6.70 6.55 -15.97
N ASP A 182 5.83 7.30 -16.64
CA ASP A 182 5.51 8.69 -16.33
C ASP A 182 4.22 8.76 -15.51
N ALA A 183 4.36 8.63 -14.19
CA ALA A 183 3.25 8.63 -13.26
C ALA A 183 2.50 9.97 -13.24
N ASP A 184 3.21 11.09 -13.40
CA ASP A 184 2.60 12.43 -13.42
C ASP A 184 1.73 12.59 -14.66
N ALA A 185 2.22 12.22 -15.84
CA ALA A 185 1.42 12.25 -17.07
C ALA A 185 0.20 11.32 -16.99
N PHE A 186 0.35 10.13 -16.38
CA PHE A 186 -0.76 9.21 -16.16
C PHE A 186 -1.86 9.84 -15.30
N LEU A 187 -1.50 10.38 -14.13
CA LEU A 187 -2.44 10.96 -13.18
C LEU A 187 -3.08 12.23 -13.73
N LEU A 188 -2.30 13.15 -14.29
CA LEU A 188 -2.84 14.37 -14.92
C LEU A 188 -3.81 14.02 -16.05
N ARG A 189 -3.50 12.98 -16.84
CA ARG A 189 -4.39 12.55 -17.91
C ARG A 189 -5.70 12.00 -17.37
N LEU A 190 -5.64 11.15 -16.35
CA LEU A 190 -6.83 10.58 -15.71
C LEU A 190 -7.70 11.64 -15.04
N LEU A 191 -7.10 12.60 -14.31
CA LEU A 191 -7.79 13.73 -13.69
C LEU A 191 -8.53 14.58 -14.72
N GLY A 192 -7.94 14.83 -15.89
CA GLY A 192 -8.56 15.57 -16.98
C GLY A 192 -9.50 14.73 -17.88
N SER A 193 -9.96 13.57 -17.43
CA SER A 193 -10.74 12.64 -18.27
C SER A 193 -12.18 12.45 -17.79
N THR A 194 -13.03 11.98 -18.70
CA THR A 194 -14.34 11.43 -18.37
C THR A 194 -14.21 9.92 -18.32
N VAL A 195 -14.57 9.33 -17.19
CA VAL A 195 -14.59 7.90 -16.95
C VAL A 195 -16.02 7.37 -17.00
N ILE A 196 -16.16 6.06 -17.14
CA ILE A 196 -17.42 5.35 -17.15
C ILE A 196 -17.63 4.74 -15.77
N LEU A 197 -18.68 5.19 -15.08
CA LEU A 197 -19.12 4.67 -13.79
C LEU A 197 -20.33 3.76 -13.99
N PRO A 198 -20.21 2.45 -13.77
CA PRO A 198 -21.33 1.53 -13.73
C PRO A 198 -22.28 1.84 -12.56
N THR A 199 -23.57 1.59 -12.75
CA THR A 199 -24.61 1.82 -11.76
C THR A 199 -25.52 0.59 -11.64
N GLU A 200 -26.17 0.39 -10.49
CA GLU A 200 -27.09 -0.76 -10.30
C GLU A 200 -28.36 -0.64 -11.14
N ARG A 201 -28.79 0.60 -11.39
CA ARG A 201 -29.97 0.94 -12.19
C ARG A 201 -29.65 2.11 -13.09
N ARG A 202 -30.49 2.33 -14.10
CA ARG A 202 -30.35 3.48 -15.00
C ARG A 202 -30.39 4.81 -14.22
N VAL A 203 -29.41 5.67 -14.51
CA VAL A 203 -29.31 7.05 -14.02
C VAL A 203 -29.46 8.00 -15.22
N ALA A 204 -30.07 9.16 -15.02
CA ALA A 204 -30.34 10.12 -16.10
C ALA A 204 -29.06 10.83 -16.59
N GLY A 205 -28.15 11.15 -15.68
CA GLY A 205 -26.89 11.83 -15.96
C GLY A 205 -26.00 11.94 -14.71
N ALA A 206 -24.81 12.51 -14.89
CA ALA A 206 -23.80 12.66 -13.85
C ALA A 206 -24.21 13.67 -12.76
N GLU A 207 -25.12 14.59 -13.05
CA GLU A 207 -25.61 15.60 -12.11
C GLU A 207 -26.31 15.04 -10.87
N LEU A 208 -26.69 13.75 -10.89
CA LEU A 208 -27.26 13.05 -9.74
C LEU A 208 -26.18 12.44 -8.83
N LEU A 209 -24.91 12.50 -9.24
CA LEU A 209 -23.80 12.04 -8.44
C LEU A 209 -23.69 12.93 -7.18
N GLY A 210 -23.62 12.30 -6.00
CA GLY A 210 -23.66 12.99 -4.72
C GLY A 210 -25.06 13.14 -4.11
N GLU A 211 -26.13 12.87 -4.86
CA GLU A 211 -27.47 12.82 -4.29
C GLU A 211 -27.63 11.61 -3.36
N PRO A 212 -28.33 11.75 -2.22
CA PRO A 212 -28.61 10.64 -1.33
C PRO A 212 -29.31 9.48 -2.06
N GLY A 213 -28.77 8.27 -1.93
CA GLY A 213 -29.32 7.07 -2.58
C GLY A 213 -28.93 6.93 -4.05
N PHE A 214 -27.85 7.60 -4.49
CA PHE A 214 -27.23 7.30 -5.78
C PHE A 214 -26.91 5.79 -5.89
N PRO A 215 -27.29 5.12 -6.99
CA PRO A 215 -27.20 3.67 -7.12
C PRO A 215 -25.79 3.24 -7.56
N TRP A 216 -24.82 3.44 -6.68
CA TRP A 216 -23.44 2.98 -6.85
C TRP A 216 -23.44 1.49 -7.14
N ARG A 217 -22.80 1.08 -8.23
CA ARG A 217 -22.48 -0.33 -8.40
C ARG A 217 -21.25 -0.64 -7.56
N THR A 218 -21.42 -1.36 -6.47
CA THR A 218 -20.33 -1.91 -5.66
C THR A 218 -20.18 -3.40 -5.91
N VAL A 219 -18.95 -3.90 -5.81
CA VAL A 219 -18.63 -5.33 -5.87
C VAL A 219 -17.73 -5.72 -4.72
N GLY A 220 -17.66 -7.00 -4.39
CA GLY A 220 -16.84 -7.52 -3.30
C GLY A 220 -17.53 -7.47 -1.94
N PRO A 221 -16.77 -7.72 -0.86
CA PRO A 221 -17.29 -7.81 0.50
C PRO A 221 -17.94 -6.51 1.00
N GLU A 222 -18.98 -6.61 1.84
CA GLU A 222 -19.68 -5.45 2.42
C GLU A 222 -18.78 -4.56 3.30
N ASP A 223 -17.74 -5.12 3.91
CA ASP A 223 -16.80 -4.42 4.79
C ASP A 223 -15.66 -3.71 4.04
N SER A 224 -15.47 -4.02 2.76
CA SER A 224 -14.47 -3.39 1.90
C SER A 224 -14.97 -3.32 0.45
N PRO A 225 -16.04 -2.56 0.18
CA PRO A 225 -16.67 -2.50 -1.12
C PRO A 225 -15.72 -1.91 -2.17
N LEU A 226 -15.73 -2.51 -3.35
CA LEU A 226 -15.00 -2.05 -4.53
C LEU A 226 -15.96 -1.28 -5.45
N VAL A 227 -15.53 -0.13 -5.95
CA VAL A 227 -16.26 0.65 -6.96
C VAL A 227 -15.52 0.52 -8.29
N PRO A 228 -16.01 -0.31 -9.23
CA PRO A 228 -15.40 -0.47 -10.54
C PRO A 228 -15.64 0.78 -11.40
N VAL A 229 -14.59 1.23 -12.09
CA VAL A 229 -14.62 2.40 -12.96
C VAL A 229 -13.84 2.06 -14.23
N PHE A 230 -14.30 2.54 -15.38
CA PHE A 230 -13.69 2.19 -16.66
C PHE A 230 -13.28 3.42 -17.46
N SER A 231 -12.22 3.30 -18.24
CA SER A 231 -11.80 4.31 -19.21
C SER A 231 -12.73 4.43 -20.41
N SER A 232 -13.56 3.41 -20.66
CA SER A 232 -14.48 3.36 -21.80
C SER A 232 -15.63 2.38 -21.59
N VAL A 233 -16.72 2.57 -22.36
CA VAL A 233 -17.85 1.63 -22.38
C VAL A 233 -17.43 0.29 -22.97
N ALA A 234 -16.57 0.31 -23.99
CA ALA A 234 -16.02 -0.91 -24.58
C ALA A 234 -15.25 -1.75 -23.54
N GLY A 235 -14.49 -1.10 -22.65
CA GLY A 235 -13.83 -1.77 -21.53
C GLY A 235 -14.82 -2.40 -20.56
N LEU A 236 -15.84 -1.64 -20.13
CA LEU A 236 -16.92 -2.14 -19.27
C LEU A 236 -17.62 -3.37 -19.89
N GLU A 237 -17.96 -3.30 -21.17
CA GLU A 237 -18.66 -4.39 -21.87
C GLU A 237 -17.76 -5.61 -22.08
N ALA A 238 -16.47 -5.41 -22.33
CA ALA A 238 -15.50 -6.49 -22.43
C ALA A 238 -15.34 -7.23 -21.09
N THR A 239 -15.44 -6.52 -19.97
CA THR A 239 -15.33 -7.11 -18.62
C THR A 239 -16.65 -7.73 -18.17
N GLY A 240 -17.75 -6.97 -18.11
CA GLY A 240 -19.00 -7.42 -17.49
C GLY A 240 -20.16 -7.72 -18.44
N GLY A 241 -19.88 -7.79 -19.74
CA GLY A 241 -20.89 -8.00 -20.78
C GLY A 241 -21.69 -6.74 -21.13
N SER A 242 -22.42 -6.83 -22.24
CA SER A 242 -23.22 -5.73 -22.78
C SER A 242 -24.46 -5.42 -21.94
N GLY A 243 -24.93 -4.17 -22.00
CA GLY A 243 -26.22 -3.75 -21.42
C GLY A 243 -26.16 -3.34 -19.95
N GLN A 244 -24.96 -3.25 -19.36
CA GLN A 244 -24.77 -2.71 -18.02
C GLN A 244 -25.14 -1.23 -17.95
N HIS A 245 -25.88 -0.84 -16.92
CA HIS A 245 -26.17 0.57 -16.66
C HIS A 245 -24.88 1.29 -16.27
N HIS A 246 -24.66 2.46 -16.86
CA HIS A 246 -23.49 3.28 -16.61
C HIS A 246 -23.78 4.75 -16.96
N ILE A 247 -22.94 5.63 -16.46
CA ILE A 247 -22.89 7.05 -16.81
C ILE A 247 -21.44 7.46 -17.09
N GLY A 248 -21.25 8.50 -17.91
CA GLY A 248 -19.95 9.16 -18.07
C GLY A 248 -19.81 10.27 -17.04
N VAL A 249 -18.72 10.29 -16.29
CA VAL A 249 -18.46 11.25 -15.20
C VAL A 249 -17.04 11.80 -15.34
N PRO A 250 -16.82 13.13 -15.27
CA PRO A 250 -15.48 13.69 -15.11
C PRO A 250 -14.80 13.07 -13.88
N PHE A 251 -13.56 12.59 -14.01
CA PHE A 251 -12.91 11.85 -12.93
C PHE A 251 -12.81 12.69 -11.64
N VAL A 252 -12.53 13.99 -11.75
CA VAL A 252 -12.52 14.91 -10.61
C VAL A 252 -13.88 15.05 -9.91
N GLU A 253 -15.00 14.97 -10.65
CA GLU A 253 -16.35 15.01 -10.09
C GLU A 253 -16.69 13.70 -9.36
N LEU A 254 -16.17 12.58 -9.88
CA LEU A 254 -16.22 11.28 -9.21
C LEU A 254 -15.49 11.29 -7.88
N LEU A 255 -14.28 11.85 -7.83
CA LEU A 255 -13.50 11.98 -6.59
C LEU A 255 -14.21 12.86 -5.56
N ALA A 256 -14.79 13.99 -6.01
CA ALA A 256 -15.50 14.94 -5.14
C ALA A 256 -16.74 14.35 -4.47
N ASN A 257 -17.38 13.35 -5.11
CA ASN A 257 -18.61 12.73 -4.65
C ASN A 257 -18.42 11.25 -4.28
N TRP A 258 -17.19 10.85 -3.93
CA TRP A 258 -16.86 9.46 -3.61
C TRP A 258 -17.75 8.92 -2.47
N PRO A 259 -18.19 7.63 -2.51
CA PRO A 259 -19.18 7.11 -1.56
C PRO A 259 -18.73 7.15 -0.09
N GLY A 260 -17.42 7.04 0.14
CA GLY A 260 -16.83 7.07 1.48
C GLY A 260 -15.41 6.49 1.51
N PRO A 261 -14.69 6.63 2.63
CA PRO A 261 -13.31 6.19 2.77
C PRO A 261 -13.14 4.66 2.70
N ASP A 262 -14.18 3.90 3.02
CA ASP A 262 -14.14 2.43 3.00
C ASP A 262 -14.35 1.83 1.60
N HIS A 263 -14.60 2.68 0.58
CA HIS A 263 -14.82 2.24 -0.80
C HIS A 263 -13.54 2.34 -1.60
N THR A 264 -13.02 1.21 -2.08
CA THR A 264 -11.82 1.15 -2.90
C THR A 264 -12.17 1.38 -4.36
N LEU A 265 -11.51 2.34 -5.01
CA LEU A 265 -11.60 2.52 -6.46
C LEU A 265 -10.92 1.35 -7.16
N CYS A 266 -11.59 0.78 -8.15
CA CYS A 266 -11.03 -0.23 -9.04
C CYS A 266 -11.16 0.25 -10.50
N PHE A 267 -10.16 1.00 -10.96
CA PHE A 267 -10.16 1.55 -12.32
C PHE A 267 -9.58 0.54 -13.32
N ASP A 268 -10.27 0.31 -14.44
CA ASP A 268 -9.94 -0.66 -15.49
C ASP A 268 -9.41 -2.01 -14.97
N PRO A 269 -10.20 -2.75 -14.15
CA PRO A 269 -9.79 -3.99 -13.51
C PRO A 269 -9.20 -5.00 -14.48
N GLY A 270 -8.05 -5.57 -14.12
CA GLY A 270 -7.35 -6.60 -14.87
C GLY A 270 -6.67 -6.12 -16.14
N THR A 271 -6.68 -4.81 -16.43
CA THR A 271 -5.97 -4.25 -17.59
C THR A 271 -4.59 -3.74 -17.20
N ARG A 272 -3.79 -3.31 -18.19
CA ARG A 272 -2.50 -2.65 -17.97
C ARG A 272 -2.61 -1.29 -17.27
N THR A 273 -3.77 -0.64 -17.32
CA THR A 273 -4.03 0.66 -16.68
C THR A 273 -4.73 0.52 -15.35
N GLU A 274 -4.77 -0.70 -14.80
CA GLU A 274 -5.45 -0.92 -13.54
C GLU A 274 -4.88 -0.03 -12.44
N LEU A 275 -5.79 0.62 -11.73
CA LEU A 275 -5.47 1.38 -10.55
C LEU A 275 -6.43 0.99 -9.43
N MET A 276 -5.87 0.46 -8.34
CA MET A 276 -6.60 0.17 -7.10
C MET A 276 -6.19 1.15 -6.02
N LEU A 277 -7.13 2.02 -5.62
CA LEU A 277 -6.87 3.03 -4.60
C LEU A 277 -7.88 2.88 -3.45
N PRO A 278 -7.40 2.66 -2.23
CA PRO A 278 -8.23 2.79 -1.03
C PRO A 278 -8.94 4.15 -0.99
N GLY A 279 -10.16 4.19 -0.46
CA GLY A 279 -11.00 5.39 -0.49
C GLY A 279 -10.40 6.56 0.31
N ASP A 280 -9.70 6.28 1.41
CA ASP A 280 -8.98 7.29 2.19
C ASP A 280 -7.83 7.93 1.38
N VAL A 281 -7.00 7.12 0.70
CA VAL A 281 -5.93 7.58 -0.19
C VAL A 281 -6.50 8.42 -1.35
N LEU A 282 -7.62 7.98 -1.90
CA LEU A 282 -8.31 8.67 -2.99
C LEU A 282 -8.83 10.04 -2.55
N LEU A 283 -9.41 10.15 -1.35
CA LEU A 283 -9.89 11.40 -0.78
C LEU A 283 -8.74 12.35 -0.42
N ASP A 284 -7.62 11.81 0.10
CA ASP A 284 -6.41 12.59 0.36
C ASP A 284 -5.81 13.17 -0.93
N LEU A 285 -5.78 12.37 -2.01
CA LEU A 285 -5.37 12.84 -3.34
C LEU A 285 -6.24 14.02 -3.80
N PHE A 286 -7.56 13.91 -3.65
CA PHE A 286 -8.48 14.99 -4.02
C PHE A 286 -8.30 16.26 -3.17
N ALA A 287 -8.08 16.09 -1.86
CA ALA A 287 -7.81 17.21 -0.96
C ALA A 287 -6.53 17.96 -1.37
N GLY A 288 -5.48 17.23 -1.77
CA GLY A 288 -4.24 17.81 -2.28
C GLY A 288 -4.41 18.61 -3.56
N LEU A 289 -5.29 18.17 -4.47
CA LEU A 289 -5.62 18.89 -5.71
C LEU A 289 -6.46 20.16 -5.47
N SER A 290 -7.20 20.20 -4.36
CA SER A 290 -8.09 21.31 -3.99
C SER A 290 -7.40 22.34 -3.10
N ALA A 291 -6.20 22.06 -2.61
CA ALA A 291 -5.42 22.98 -1.81
C ALA A 291 -4.95 24.17 -2.67
N PRO A 292 -5.12 25.43 -2.22
CA PRO A 292 -4.53 26.56 -2.93
C PRO A 292 -3.01 26.43 -2.90
N GLU A 293 -2.33 26.65 -4.04
CA GLU A 293 -0.88 26.81 -4.06
C GLU A 293 -0.50 27.94 -3.08
N GLU A 294 0.24 27.60 -2.02
CA GLU A 294 0.79 28.62 -1.12
C GLU A 294 1.78 29.50 -1.90
N PRO A 295 1.67 30.84 -1.83
CA PRO A 295 2.50 31.79 -2.57
C PRO A 295 3.93 31.94 -2.06
#